data_AF-A0A5I8VK04-F1
#
_entry.id   AF-A0A5I8VK04-F1
#
_cell.length_a   1.000
_cell.length_b   1.000
_cell.length_c   1.000
_cell.angle_alpha   90.00
_cell.angle_beta   90.00
_cell.angle_gamma   90.00
#
_symmetry.space_group_name_H-M   'P 1'
#
loop_
_entity.id
_entity.type
_entity.pdbx_description
1 polymer ?
#
loop_
_entity_poly.entity_id
_entity_poly.type
_entity_poly.pdbx_seq_one_letter_code
_entity_poly.pdbx_strand_id
1 'polypeptide(L)'
;MQENISVTHARNLIADDAGSEIQAMLSQLLEIYDVKTLVAHLNGLGEQHWSPAIFKRVMMNAAWHRLSDNELTCLKTELPTPPAHHPHYAFRFIDLFAGIGGIRRGFEAIGGQCVFTSEWNKHAVRTYKANYFCDPLQHRFNEDIRDITLSHREGVSDDEAAEHIRQHIPQHDVLLAGFPCQPFSLAGVSKKNALGRAHGFACETQGTLFFDVVRIIDARRPALFVLENVKNLKSHDQGNTFRIIMQTLDELGYDVADAADNGPDDPKIIDGQHFLPQHRERIVLVGFRRDLNLKTDFTLRNIARCYPPRRPTLAELLEPVVEAKYILTPVLWKYLYRYAKKHQARGNGFGYGMVYPDNPESVARTLSARYYKDGAEILIDRGWDMAKGEVNFDDAGNQQHRPRRLTPRECARLMGFEAPQTYQFRIPVSDTQAYRQFGNSVVVPVFAAVAKLLEPKIHQAVTLRQRETVDGGCSR
;
A
#
# COMPACT_ATOMS: atom_id res chain seq x y z
N MET A 1 -27.78 24.87 -46.86
CA MET A 1 -27.63 26.11 -46.06
C MET A 1 -26.70 25.76 -44.92
N GLN A 2 -25.44 26.21 -44.97
CA GLN A 2 -24.47 26.00 -43.89
C GLN A 2 -24.94 26.80 -42.68
N GLU A 3 -25.31 26.12 -41.59
CA GLU A 3 -25.63 26.78 -40.33
C GLU A 3 -24.35 27.35 -39.73
N ASN A 4 -24.24 28.68 -39.77
CA ASN A 4 -23.22 29.42 -39.05
C ASN A 4 -23.46 29.25 -37.54
N ILE A 5 -22.77 28.28 -36.93
CA ILE A 5 -22.62 28.21 -35.48
C ILE A 5 -21.89 29.50 -35.06
N SER A 6 -22.61 30.38 -34.38
CA SER A 6 -22.05 31.62 -33.83
C SER A 6 -20.84 31.30 -32.95
N VAL A 7 -19.71 31.99 -33.20
CA VAL A 7 -18.46 31.88 -32.42
C VAL A 7 -18.71 32.08 -30.92
N THR A 8 -19.75 32.83 -30.56
CA THR A 8 -20.17 33.06 -29.17
C THR A 8 -20.82 31.84 -28.52
N HIS A 9 -21.56 31.02 -29.29
CA HIS A 9 -22.20 29.81 -28.77
C HIS A 9 -21.19 28.67 -28.59
N ALA A 10 -20.23 28.53 -29.51
CA ALA A 10 -19.10 27.62 -29.34
C ALA A 10 -18.20 28.01 -28.17
N ARG A 11 -17.95 29.31 -27.95
CA ARG A 11 -17.20 29.82 -26.78
C ARG A 11 -17.91 29.55 -25.45
N ASN A 12 -19.24 29.63 -25.40
CA ASN A 12 -19.99 29.35 -24.18
C ASN A 12 -20.01 27.85 -23.85
N LEU A 13 -20.14 26.96 -24.84
CA LEU A 13 -20.05 25.51 -24.63
C LEU A 13 -18.65 25.07 -24.17
N ILE A 14 -17.59 25.65 -24.74
CA ILE A 14 -16.20 25.39 -24.33
C ILE A 14 -15.89 25.97 -22.93
N ALA A 15 -16.49 27.12 -22.59
CA ALA A 15 -16.32 27.72 -21.26
C ALA A 15 -17.07 26.97 -20.15
N ASP A 16 -18.24 26.41 -20.45
CA ASP A 16 -19.00 25.55 -19.52
C ASP A 16 -18.28 24.22 -19.27
N ASP A 17 -17.65 23.64 -20.30
CA ASP A 17 -16.87 22.41 -20.20
C ASP A 17 -15.57 22.61 -19.39
N ALA A 18 -14.81 23.66 -19.69
CA ALA A 18 -13.58 24.01 -18.96
C ALA A 18 -13.85 24.32 -17.47
N GLY A 19 -14.96 25.01 -17.17
CA GLY A 19 -15.37 25.27 -15.79
C GLY A 19 -15.70 23.99 -15.02
N SER A 20 -16.36 23.03 -15.68
CA SER A 20 -16.70 21.72 -15.12
C SER A 20 -15.45 20.88 -14.84
N GLU A 21 -14.49 20.85 -15.78
CA GLU A 21 -13.20 20.17 -15.62
C GLU A 21 -12.38 20.72 -14.44
N ILE A 22 -12.29 22.06 -14.33
CA ILE A 22 -11.57 22.70 -13.23
C ILE A 22 -12.25 22.37 -11.89
N GLN A 23 -13.58 22.40 -11.83
CA GLN A 23 -14.31 22.08 -10.60
C GLN A 23 -14.13 20.60 -10.21
N ALA A 24 -14.11 19.68 -11.18
CA ALA A 24 -13.83 18.27 -10.95
C ALA A 24 -12.41 18.06 -10.40
N MET A 25 -11.41 18.69 -11.03
CA MET A 25 -10.01 18.68 -10.58
C MET A 25 -9.85 19.20 -9.15
N LEU A 26 -10.46 20.35 -8.83
CA LEU A 26 -10.39 20.91 -7.48
C LEU A 26 -11.08 20.02 -6.45
N SER A 27 -12.18 19.36 -6.82
CA SER A 27 -12.86 18.38 -5.96
C SER A 27 -11.95 17.19 -5.67
N GLN A 28 -11.26 16.65 -6.68
CA GLN A 28 -10.26 15.59 -6.49
C GLN A 28 -9.12 16.01 -5.56
N LEU A 29 -8.63 17.24 -5.71
CA LEU A 29 -7.59 17.78 -4.83
C LEU A 29 -8.05 17.87 -3.37
N LEU A 30 -9.32 18.20 -3.12
CA LEU A 30 -9.89 18.24 -1.77
C LEU A 30 -10.12 16.87 -1.16
N GLU A 31 -10.19 15.80 -1.96
CA GLU A 31 -10.15 14.43 -1.46
C GLU A 31 -8.76 14.03 -0.96
N ILE A 32 -7.71 14.76 -1.36
CA ILE A 32 -6.29 14.43 -1.09
C ILE A 32 -5.68 15.39 -0.08
N TYR A 33 -5.86 16.69 -0.25
CA TYR A 33 -5.20 17.76 0.51
C TYR A 33 -6.21 18.55 1.33
N ASP A 34 -5.79 19.02 2.50
CA ASP A 34 -6.60 20.00 3.22
C ASP A 34 -6.52 21.38 2.55
N VAL A 35 -7.55 22.20 2.78
CA VAL A 35 -7.64 23.55 2.20
C VAL A 35 -6.42 24.40 2.56
N LYS A 36 -5.84 24.21 3.76
CA LYS A 36 -4.68 24.98 4.20
C LYS A 36 -3.45 24.67 3.34
N THR A 37 -3.26 23.40 2.97
CA THR A 37 -2.17 22.94 2.12
C THR A 37 -2.31 23.51 0.71
N LEU A 38 -3.49 23.41 0.10
CA LEU A 38 -3.74 23.97 -1.25
C LEU A 38 -3.55 25.50 -1.26
N VAL A 39 -4.03 26.20 -0.24
CA VAL A 39 -3.82 27.65 -0.08
C VAL A 39 -2.34 28.00 0.09
N ALA A 40 -1.57 27.16 0.79
CA ALA A 40 -0.13 27.38 0.94
C ALA A 40 0.61 27.20 -0.38
N HIS A 41 0.23 26.21 -1.20
CA HIS A 41 0.80 26.01 -2.54
C HIS A 41 0.52 27.22 -3.43
N LEU A 42 -0.73 27.69 -3.46
CA LEU A 42 -1.12 28.87 -4.24
C LEU A 42 -0.40 30.14 -3.80
N ASN A 43 -0.35 30.42 -2.50
CA ASN A 43 0.41 31.57 -1.98
C ASN A 43 1.92 31.45 -2.25
N GLY A 44 2.46 30.22 -2.35
CA GLY A 44 3.86 29.97 -2.69
C GLY A 44 4.26 30.43 -4.09
N LEU A 45 3.31 30.57 -5.02
CA LEU A 45 3.55 31.13 -6.36
C LEU A 45 3.69 32.66 -6.34
N GLY A 46 3.13 33.33 -5.33
CA GLY A 46 3.25 34.78 -5.15
C GLY A 46 2.42 35.64 -6.12
N GLU A 47 1.50 35.04 -6.91
CA GLU A 47 0.70 35.78 -7.90
C GLU A 47 -0.51 36.47 -7.29
N GLN A 48 -1.28 35.75 -6.47
CA GLN A 48 -2.46 36.28 -5.78
C GLN A 48 -2.45 35.94 -4.29
N HIS A 49 -3.21 36.73 -3.52
CA HIS A 49 -3.47 36.41 -2.13
C HIS A 49 -4.58 35.36 -2.01
N TRP A 50 -4.25 34.23 -1.39
CA TRP A 50 -5.18 33.16 -1.06
C TRP A 50 -5.39 33.01 0.44
N SER A 51 -6.66 32.86 0.82
CA SER A 51 -7.06 32.45 2.15
C SER A 51 -8.02 31.26 2.04
N PRO A 52 -8.19 30.45 3.10
CA PRO A 52 -9.16 29.35 3.10
C PRO A 52 -10.58 29.80 2.75
N ALA A 53 -10.97 31.03 3.13
CA ALA A 53 -12.27 31.59 2.79
C ALA A 53 -12.39 31.92 1.30
N ILE A 54 -11.33 32.47 0.69
CA ILE A 54 -11.28 32.75 -0.74
C ILE A 54 -11.36 31.45 -1.54
N PHE A 55 -10.54 30.46 -1.17
CA PHE A 55 -10.53 29.15 -1.85
C PHE A 55 -11.90 28.47 -1.81
N LYS A 56 -12.56 28.46 -0.64
CA LYS A 56 -13.93 27.93 -0.51
C LYS A 56 -14.95 28.66 -1.39
N ARG A 57 -14.84 29.98 -1.57
CA ARG A 57 -15.72 30.72 -2.49
C ARG A 57 -15.52 30.30 -3.94
N VAL A 58 -14.28 30.04 -4.37
CA VAL A 58 -13.98 29.51 -5.71
C VAL A 58 -14.66 28.17 -5.91
N MET A 59 -14.62 27.29 -4.91
CA MET A 59 -15.32 25.99 -4.94
C MET A 59 -16.85 26.10 -5.00
N MET A 60 -17.45 27.04 -4.27
CA MET A 60 -18.90 27.14 -4.13
C MET A 60 -19.59 27.89 -5.27
N ASN A 61 -18.96 28.94 -5.80
CA ASN A 61 -19.58 29.87 -6.74
C ASN A 61 -19.10 29.70 -8.17
N ALA A 62 -18.42 28.59 -8.48
CA ALA A 62 -17.75 28.36 -9.77
C ALA A 62 -16.90 29.57 -10.22
N ALA A 63 -16.28 30.28 -9.28
CA ALA A 63 -15.45 31.45 -9.56
C ALA A 63 -14.02 31.04 -9.95
N TRP A 64 -13.91 30.00 -10.78
CA TRP A 64 -12.65 29.38 -11.20
C TRP A 64 -11.75 30.36 -11.97
N HIS A 65 -12.33 31.35 -12.63
CA HIS A 65 -11.63 32.44 -13.32
C HIS A 65 -10.74 33.30 -12.41
N ARG A 66 -10.85 33.13 -11.08
CA ARG A 66 -9.90 33.73 -10.13
C ARG A 66 -8.53 33.05 -10.20
N LEU A 67 -8.46 31.76 -10.52
CA LEU A 67 -7.21 31.04 -10.65
C LEU A 67 -6.51 31.47 -11.95
N SER A 68 -5.24 31.86 -11.85
CA SER A 68 -4.41 32.07 -13.03
C SER A 68 -4.08 30.74 -13.74
N ASP A 69 -3.60 30.81 -14.98
CA ASP A 69 -3.15 29.62 -15.71
C ASP A 69 -1.98 28.91 -15.00
N ASN A 70 -1.09 29.68 -14.35
CA ASN A 70 0.03 29.15 -13.57
C ASN A 70 -0.45 28.48 -12.28
N GLU A 71 -1.42 29.06 -11.57
CA GLU A 71 -2.05 28.47 -10.39
C GLU A 71 -2.77 27.17 -10.73
N LEU A 72 -3.52 27.14 -11.84
CA LEU A 72 -4.15 25.93 -12.35
C LEU A 72 -3.13 24.85 -12.71
N THR A 73 -2.03 25.24 -13.37
CA THR A 73 -0.96 24.31 -13.74
C THR A 73 -0.31 23.72 -12.49
N CYS A 74 0.01 24.56 -11.48
CA CYS A 74 0.56 24.12 -10.21
C CYS A 74 -0.37 23.10 -9.52
N LEU A 75 -1.66 23.42 -9.39
CA LEU A 75 -2.65 22.50 -8.79
C LEU A 75 -2.78 21.19 -9.57
N LYS A 76 -2.71 21.22 -10.91
CA LYS A 76 -2.71 20.00 -11.75
C LYS A 76 -1.52 19.09 -11.44
N THR A 77 -0.34 19.64 -11.13
CA THR A 77 0.85 18.83 -10.79
C THR A 77 0.74 18.07 -9.47
N GLU A 78 -0.23 18.44 -8.61
CA GLU A 78 -0.51 17.77 -7.33
C GLU A 78 -1.34 16.48 -7.50
N LEU A 79 -1.90 16.25 -8.68
CA LEU A 79 -2.60 15.02 -9.04
C LEU A 79 -1.64 14.05 -9.77
N PRO A 80 -1.79 12.73 -9.58
CA PRO A 80 -1.04 11.75 -10.35
C PRO A 80 -1.49 11.72 -11.82
N THR A 81 -0.53 11.59 -12.73
CA THR A 81 -0.78 11.42 -14.16
C THR A 81 -0.97 9.94 -14.50
N PRO A 82 -1.75 9.60 -15.55
CA PRO A 82 -1.83 8.24 -16.04
C PRO A 82 -0.45 7.70 -16.48
N PRO A 83 -0.24 6.38 -16.44
CA PRO A 83 0.99 5.76 -16.94
C PRO A 83 1.12 5.92 -18.46
N ALA A 84 2.34 5.85 -19.00
CA ALA A 84 2.62 6.10 -20.41
C ALA A 84 1.89 5.17 -21.39
N HIS A 85 1.50 3.96 -20.96
CA HIS A 85 0.74 3.01 -21.77
C HIS A 85 -0.78 3.25 -21.74
N HIS A 86 -1.28 4.18 -20.93
CA HIS A 86 -2.70 4.53 -20.90
C HIS A 86 -3.18 4.99 -22.30
N PRO A 87 -4.38 4.56 -22.78
CA PRO A 87 -5.39 3.76 -22.07
C PRO A 87 -5.27 2.24 -22.26
N HIS A 88 -4.15 1.73 -22.79
CA HIS A 88 -3.95 0.32 -23.11
C HIS A 88 -3.17 -0.41 -22.00
N TYR A 89 -3.86 -1.31 -21.30
CA TYR A 89 -3.29 -2.06 -20.18
C TYR A 89 -3.14 -3.55 -20.52
N ALA A 90 -2.12 -4.20 -19.94
CA ALA A 90 -1.79 -5.59 -20.21
C ALA A 90 -2.76 -6.58 -19.53
N PHE A 91 -3.25 -6.23 -18.32
CA PHE A 91 -4.17 -7.03 -17.53
C PHE A 91 -4.90 -6.16 -16.51
N ARG A 92 -5.89 -6.72 -15.83
CA ARG A 92 -6.69 -6.04 -14.78
C ARG A 92 -6.41 -6.65 -13.42
N PHE A 93 -6.31 -5.83 -12.38
CA PHE A 93 -6.17 -6.28 -11.00
C PHE A 93 -6.99 -5.46 -10.01
N ILE A 94 -7.22 -6.04 -8.83
CA ILE A 94 -7.82 -5.35 -7.69
C ILE A 94 -6.85 -5.28 -6.51
N ASP A 95 -7.06 -4.31 -5.62
CA ASP A 95 -6.15 -3.98 -4.53
C ASP A 95 -6.92 -3.89 -3.19
N LEU A 96 -6.95 -4.99 -2.43
CA LEU A 96 -7.67 -5.11 -1.17
C LEU A 96 -6.76 -4.82 0.03
N PHE A 97 -7.26 -4.08 1.01
CA PHE A 97 -6.47 -3.60 2.16
C PHE A 97 -5.20 -2.87 1.68
N ALA A 98 -5.39 -1.99 0.70
CA ALA A 98 -4.33 -1.46 -0.15
C ALA A 98 -3.31 -0.60 0.60
N GLY A 99 -3.67 -0.05 1.76
CA GLY A 99 -2.88 0.95 2.46
C GLY A 99 -2.54 2.12 1.54
N ILE A 100 -1.25 2.32 1.29
CA ILE A 100 -0.75 3.35 0.36
C ILE A 100 -0.22 2.77 -0.96
N GLY A 101 -0.73 1.59 -1.38
CA GLY A 101 -0.51 1.02 -2.71
C GLY A 101 0.82 0.31 -2.91
N GLY A 102 1.43 -0.20 -1.84
CA GLY A 102 2.75 -0.84 -1.92
C GLY A 102 2.78 -2.07 -2.83
N ILE A 103 1.71 -2.89 -2.81
CA ILE A 103 1.58 -4.05 -3.70
C ILE A 103 1.21 -3.59 -5.12
N ARG A 104 0.22 -2.69 -5.26
CA ARG A 104 -0.22 -2.08 -6.53
C ARG A 104 0.93 -1.61 -7.40
N ARG A 105 1.89 -0.89 -6.82
CA ARG A 105 3.03 -0.33 -7.57
C ARG A 105 3.84 -1.39 -8.31
N GLY A 106 3.95 -2.61 -7.76
CA GLY A 106 4.61 -3.72 -8.44
C GLY A 106 3.86 -4.19 -9.69
N PHE A 107 2.53 -4.23 -9.62
CA PHE A 107 1.67 -4.71 -10.71
C PHE A 107 1.39 -3.64 -11.77
N GLU A 108 1.37 -2.35 -11.41
CA GLU A 108 1.36 -1.27 -12.42
C GLU A 108 2.66 -1.24 -13.23
N ALA A 109 3.80 -1.58 -12.61
CA ALA A 109 5.11 -1.57 -13.27
C ALA A 109 5.21 -2.59 -14.43
N ILE A 110 4.36 -3.62 -14.43
CA ILE A 110 4.23 -4.61 -15.52
C ILE A 110 2.98 -4.38 -16.38
N GLY A 111 2.43 -3.15 -16.38
CA GLY A 111 1.33 -2.75 -17.26
C GLY A 111 -0.09 -3.08 -16.77
N GLY A 112 -0.26 -3.41 -15.48
CA GLY A 112 -1.57 -3.72 -14.91
C GLY A 112 -2.47 -2.48 -14.73
N GLN A 113 -3.77 -2.64 -14.96
CA GLN A 113 -4.80 -1.67 -14.60
C GLN A 113 -5.42 -2.01 -13.24
N CYS A 114 -5.33 -1.11 -12.27
CA CYS A 114 -6.12 -1.23 -11.04
C CYS A 114 -7.57 -0.84 -11.31
N VAL A 115 -8.53 -1.73 -11.07
CA VAL A 115 -9.96 -1.50 -11.41
C VAL A 115 -10.86 -1.42 -10.18
N PHE A 116 -10.31 -1.75 -9.00
CA PHE A 116 -10.99 -1.64 -7.72
C PHE A 116 -9.97 -1.58 -6.58
N THR A 117 -10.21 -0.70 -5.61
CA THR A 117 -9.39 -0.56 -4.40
C THR A 117 -10.27 -0.57 -3.16
N SER A 118 -9.89 -1.34 -2.14
CA SER A 118 -10.51 -1.29 -0.81
C SER A 118 -9.48 -0.89 0.24
N GLU A 119 -9.75 0.20 0.96
CA GLU A 119 -8.92 0.68 2.06
C GLU A 119 -9.75 1.50 3.06
N TRP A 120 -9.78 1.05 4.31
CA TRP A 120 -10.62 1.65 5.36
C TRP A 120 -10.02 2.92 5.97
N ASN A 121 -8.69 3.07 5.96
CA ASN A 121 -8.03 4.20 6.58
C ASN A 121 -8.04 5.41 5.63
N LYS A 122 -8.91 6.37 5.94
CA LYS A 122 -9.07 7.62 5.17
C LYS A 122 -7.77 8.39 4.94
N HIS A 123 -6.82 8.36 5.88
CA HIS A 123 -5.51 9.00 5.68
C HIS A 123 -4.66 8.23 4.68
N ALA A 124 -4.72 6.90 4.68
CA ALA A 124 -4.03 6.08 3.68
C ALA A 124 -4.64 6.31 2.28
N VAL A 125 -5.97 6.37 2.17
CA VAL A 125 -6.67 6.72 0.92
C VAL A 125 -6.21 8.07 0.37
N ARG A 126 -6.03 9.08 1.22
CA ARG A 126 -5.48 10.40 0.80
C ARG A 126 -4.10 10.24 0.16
N THR A 127 -3.17 9.56 0.84
CA THR A 127 -1.82 9.30 0.31
C THR A 127 -1.86 8.46 -0.95
N TYR A 128 -2.75 7.48 -1.03
CA TYR A 128 -2.95 6.64 -2.21
C TYR A 128 -3.39 7.47 -3.42
N LYS A 129 -4.46 8.26 -3.29
CA LYS A 129 -4.99 9.13 -4.36
C LYS A 129 -4.00 10.20 -4.82
N ALA A 130 -3.08 10.64 -3.95
CA ALA A 130 -2.00 11.56 -4.33
C ALA A 130 -0.93 10.95 -5.26
N ASN A 131 -0.83 9.61 -5.29
CA ASN A 131 0.29 8.90 -5.93
C ASN A 131 -0.12 7.96 -7.05
N TYR A 132 -1.38 7.56 -7.14
CA TYR A 132 -1.86 6.64 -8.17
C TYR A 132 -3.02 7.22 -8.95
N PHE A 133 -2.89 7.21 -10.28
CA PHE A 133 -3.96 7.61 -11.18
C PHE A 133 -5.16 6.67 -11.02
N CYS A 134 -6.33 7.24 -10.74
CA CYS A 134 -7.57 6.50 -10.54
C CYS A 134 -8.66 7.16 -11.38
N ASP A 135 -8.87 6.66 -12.60
CA ASP A 135 -9.94 7.11 -13.48
C ASP A 135 -11.31 6.69 -12.91
N PRO A 136 -12.18 7.63 -12.51
CA PRO A 136 -13.49 7.32 -11.92
C PRO A 136 -14.41 6.48 -12.83
N LEU A 137 -14.17 6.47 -14.15
CA LEU A 137 -14.94 5.66 -15.09
C LEU A 137 -14.50 4.20 -15.11
N GLN A 138 -13.26 3.91 -14.70
CA GLN A 138 -12.64 2.58 -14.81
C GLN A 138 -12.23 1.99 -13.46
N HIS A 139 -12.23 2.80 -12.39
CA HIS A 139 -11.78 2.47 -11.05
C HIS A 139 -12.82 2.87 -10.00
N ARG A 140 -12.93 2.07 -8.93
CA ARG A 140 -13.81 2.34 -7.79
C ARG A 140 -13.06 2.15 -6.47
N PHE A 141 -13.37 3.01 -5.51
CA PHE A 141 -12.93 2.87 -4.12
C PHE A 141 -14.04 2.28 -3.24
N ASN A 142 -13.62 1.54 -2.23
CA ASN A 142 -14.44 1.07 -1.12
C ASN A 142 -13.68 1.32 0.20
N GLU A 143 -14.40 1.74 1.25
CA GLU A 143 -13.82 1.90 2.58
C GLU A 143 -13.91 0.61 3.39
N ASP A 144 -15.13 0.10 3.62
CA ASP A 144 -15.37 -1.15 4.35
C ASP A 144 -15.73 -2.29 3.41
N ILE A 145 -14.85 -3.30 3.32
CA ILE A 145 -15.06 -4.44 2.41
C ILE A 145 -16.32 -5.24 2.76
N ARG A 146 -16.76 -5.19 4.02
CA ARG A 146 -17.92 -5.94 4.51
C ARG A 146 -19.24 -5.40 3.97
N ASP A 147 -19.26 -4.17 3.48
CA ASP A 147 -20.41 -3.60 2.79
C ASP A 147 -20.62 -4.23 1.41
N ILE A 148 -19.54 -4.72 0.80
CA ILE A 148 -19.59 -5.42 -0.50
C ILE A 148 -19.79 -6.92 -0.30
N THR A 149 -19.05 -7.53 0.63
CA THR A 149 -19.16 -8.97 0.86
C THR A 149 -20.39 -9.34 1.66
N LEU A 150 -21.04 -8.39 2.34
CA LEU A 150 -22.18 -8.61 3.23
C LEU A 150 -21.87 -9.61 4.38
N SER A 151 -20.60 -9.78 4.76
CA SER A 151 -20.17 -10.76 5.77
C SER A 151 -20.70 -10.47 7.18
N HIS A 152 -21.12 -9.22 7.44
CA HIS A 152 -21.70 -8.79 8.71
C HIS A 152 -23.22 -8.97 8.78
N ARG A 153 -23.89 -9.38 7.69
CA ARG A 153 -25.35 -9.53 7.63
C ARG A 153 -25.74 -10.99 7.79
N GLU A 154 -26.68 -11.25 8.70
CA GLU A 154 -27.30 -12.57 8.84
C GLU A 154 -28.40 -12.75 7.79
N GLY A 155 -28.63 -13.99 7.35
CA GLY A 155 -29.71 -14.34 6.44
C GLY A 155 -29.45 -14.10 4.95
N VAL A 156 -28.30 -13.54 4.57
CA VAL A 156 -27.85 -13.44 3.17
C VAL A 156 -27.23 -14.79 2.78
N SER A 157 -27.72 -15.40 1.71
CA SER A 157 -27.15 -16.62 1.15
C SER A 157 -25.79 -16.36 0.48
N ASP A 158 -25.00 -17.41 0.28
CA ASP A 158 -23.69 -17.27 -0.38
C ASP A 158 -23.82 -16.82 -1.84
N ASP A 159 -24.85 -17.26 -2.55
CA ASP A 159 -25.14 -16.84 -3.94
C ASP A 159 -25.52 -15.35 -4.03
N GLU A 160 -26.39 -14.88 -3.14
CA GLU A 160 -26.78 -13.46 -3.09
C GLU A 160 -25.57 -12.55 -2.80
N ALA A 161 -24.72 -12.96 -1.87
CA ALA A 161 -23.52 -12.21 -1.56
C ALA A 161 -22.50 -12.26 -2.71
N ALA A 162 -22.34 -13.40 -3.37
CA ALA A 162 -21.47 -13.52 -4.54
C ALA A 162 -21.93 -12.59 -5.67
N GLU A 163 -23.25 -12.49 -5.90
CA GLU A 163 -23.81 -11.55 -6.87
C GLU A 163 -23.61 -10.09 -6.46
N HIS A 164 -23.83 -9.76 -5.19
CA HIS A 164 -23.56 -8.42 -4.67
C HIS A 164 -22.07 -8.03 -4.83
N ILE A 165 -21.14 -8.96 -4.59
CA ILE A 165 -19.71 -8.75 -4.86
C ILE A 165 -19.48 -8.45 -6.34
N ARG A 166 -20.10 -9.20 -7.25
CA ARG A 166 -19.95 -9.00 -8.70
C ARG A 166 -20.54 -7.68 -9.20
N GLN A 167 -21.47 -7.06 -8.50
CA GLN A 167 -21.97 -5.72 -8.88
C GLN A 167 -20.96 -4.60 -8.57
N HIS A 168 -20.13 -4.81 -7.55
CA HIS A 168 -19.25 -3.77 -7.02
C HIS A 168 -17.78 -3.92 -7.45
N ILE A 169 -17.24 -5.13 -7.40
CA ILE A 169 -15.84 -5.43 -7.74
C ILE A 169 -15.82 -5.93 -9.16
N PRO A 170 -15.20 -5.27 -10.16
CA PRO A 170 -15.20 -5.73 -11.56
C PRO A 170 -14.47 -7.06 -11.79
N GLN A 171 -14.65 -7.66 -12.98
CA GLN A 171 -13.80 -8.77 -13.41
C GLN A 171 -12.33 -8.33 -13.52
N HIS A 172 -11.44 -9.20 -13.06
CA HIS A 172 -10.00 -8.96 -12.96
C HIS A 172 -9.23 -10.27 -13.11
N ASP A 173 -7.99 -10.16 -13.58
CA ASP A 173 -7.09 -11.30 -13.80
C ASP A 173 -6.30 -11.63 -12.53
N VAL A 174 -5.95 -10.62 -11.73
CA VAL A 174 -5.15 -10.76 -10.50
C VAL A 174 -5.82 -10.09 -9.30
N LEU A 175 -5.90 -10.79 -8.16
CA LEU A 175 -6.34 -10.23 -6.88
C LEU A 175 -5.14 -9.99 -5.96
N LEU A 176 -5.02 -8.78 -5.40
CA LEU A 176 -3.98 -8.42 -4.43
C LEU A 176 -4.63 -8.17 -3.06
N ALA A 177 -4.08 -8.71 -1.97
CA ALA A 177 -4.59 -8.43 -0.63
C ALA A 177 -3.52 -8.49 0.47
N GLY A 178 -3.43 -7.43 1.27
CA GLY A 178 -2.63 -7.38 2.52
C GLY A 178 -3.50 -7.49 3.76
N PHE A 179 -4.13 -8.65 3.99
CA PHE A 179 -5.11 -8.80 5.07
C PHE A 179 -4.44 -8.90 6.46
N PRO A 180 -5.06 -8.37 7.53
CA PRO A 180 -4.47 -8.43 8.86
C PRO A 180 -4.47 -9.85 9.43
N CYS A 181 -3.43 -10.19 10.21
CA CYS A 181 -3.34 -11.48 10.91
C CYS A 181 -4.33 -11.53 12.09
N GLN A 182 -5.43 -12.28 11.93
CA GLN A 182 -6.45 -12.50 12.96
C GLN A 182 -6.54 -14.00 13.28
N PRO A 183 -6.68 -14.41 14.57
CA PRO A 183 -6.94 -15.80 14.90
C PRO A 183 -8.35 -16.22 14.44
N PHE A 184 -8.50 -17.44 13.96
CA PHE A 184 -9.80 -18.02 13.62
C PHE A 184 -10.43 -18.63 14.87
N SER A 185 -11.57 -18.08 15.32
CA SER A 185 -12.27 -18.62 16.49
C SER A 185 -13.32 -19.65 16.09
N LEU A 186 -13.30 -20.81 16.74
CA LEU A 186 -14.29 -21.89 16.52
C LEU A 186 -15.70 -21.55 17.02
N ALA A 187 -15.87 -20.45 17.78
CA ALA A 187 -17.13 -20.12 18.45
C ALA A 187 -18.33 -19.91 17.49
N GLY A 188 -18.09 -19.40 16.28
CA GLY A 188 -19.12 -19.27 15.24
C GLY A 188 -19.52 -20.62 14.61
N VAL A 189 -18.56 -21.53 14.49
CA VAL A 189 -18.74 -22.88 13.94
C VAL A 189 -19.52 -23.77 14.91
N SER A 190 -19.19 -23.73 16.21
CA SER A 190 -19.86 -24.53 17.25
C SER A 190 -21.36 -24.27 17.36
N LYS A 191 -21.81 -23.02 17.14
CA LYS A 191 -23.23 -22.65 17.18
C LYS A 191 -24.01 -23.18 15.98
N LYS A 192 -23.38 -23.25 14.79
CA LYS A 192 -23.97 -23.80 13.56
C LYS A 192 -23.97 -25.33 13.53
N ASN A 193 -22.95 -25.96 14.14
CA ASN A 193 -22.89 -27.42 14.32
C ASN A 193 -24.03 -27.92 15.21
N ALA A 194 -24.42 -27.16 16.24
CA ALA A 194 -25.59 -27.48 17.09
C ALA A 194 -26.95 -27.33 16.36
N LEU A 195 -26.98 -26.70 15.17
CA LEU A 195 -28.20 -26.38 14.40
C LEU A 195 -28.35 -27.21 13.10
N GLY A 196 -27.48 -28.20 12.85
CA GLY A 196 -27.66 -29.17 11.77
C GLY A 196 -27.60 -28.63 10.34
N ARG A 197 -26.97 -27.47 10.09
CA ARG A 197 -26.80 -26.90 8.74
C ARG A 197 -25.53 -27.40 8.06
N ALA A 198 -25.63 -27.75 6.77
CA ALA A 198 -24.53 -28.26 5.95
C ALA A 198 -23.30 -27.32 5.94
N HIS A 199 -22.12 -27.92 6.03
CA HIS A 199 -20.82 -27.25 6.20
C HIS A 199 -20.22 -26.80 4.86
N GLY A 200 -20.03 -25.50 4.67
CA GLY A 200 -19.17 -24.95 3.62
C GLY A 200 -17.75 -24.66 4.12
N PHE A 201 -16.78 -24.62 3.21
CA PHE A 201 -15.35 -24.35 3.45
C PHE A 201 -15.08 -23.04 4.20
N ALA A 202 -15.98 -22.08 4.11
CA ALA A 202 -15.79 -20.75 4.66
C ALA A 202 -16.21 -20.61 6.14
N CYS A 203 -16.83 -21.63 6.74
CA CYS A 203 -17.31 -21.59 8.15
C CYS A 203 -16.19 -21.35 9.17
N GLU A 204 -15.01 -21.95 8.99
CA GLU A 204 -13.88 -21.80 9.93
C GLU A 204 -13.25 -20.41 9.90
N THR A 205 -13.45 -19.66 8.82
CA THR A 205 -12.87 -18.33 8.62
C THR A 205 -13.79 -17.19 9.03
N GLN A 206 -15.07 -17.49 9.34
CA GLN A 206 -16.10 -16.50 9.64
C GLN A 206 -15.70 -15.59 10.80
N GLY A 207 -15.99 -14.29 10.65
CA GLY A 207 -15.64 -13.25 11.63
C GLY A 207 -14.24 -12.63 11.44
N THR A 208 -13.50 -13.06 10.41
CA THR A 208 -12.20 -12.45 10.04
C THR A 208 -12.26 -11.78 8.68
N LEU A 209 -11.35 -10.84 8.42
CA LEU A 209 -11.20 -10.20 7.11
C LEU A 209 -10.64 -11.15 6.04
N PHE A 210 -10.04 -12.29 6.44
CA PHE A 210 -9.66 -13.34 5.48
C PHE A 210 -10.89 -13.98 4.84
N PHE A 211 -11.99 -14.14 5.58
CA PHE A 211 -13.27 -14.62 5.01
C PHE A 211 -13.78 -13.69 3.91
N ASP A 212 -13.65 -12.37 4.08
CA ASP A 212 -14.03 -11.41 3.03
C ASP A 212 -13.19 -11.60 1.76
N VAL A 213 -11.88 -11.82 1.89
CA VAL A 213 -10.99 -12.14 0.75
C VAL A 213 -11.43 -13.42 0.06
N VAL A 214 -11.70 -14.49 0.83
CA VAL A 214 -12.15 -15.79 0.33
C VAL A 214 -13.45 -15.66 -0.47
N ARG A 215 -14.45 -14.92 0.04
CA ARG A 215 -15.71 -14.67 -0.69
C ARG A 215 -15.48 -13.95 -2.01
N ILE A 216 -14.54 -13.00 -2.06
CA ILE A 216 -14.23 -12.28 -3.29
C ILE A 216 -13.51 -13.19 -4.29
N ILE A 217 -12.54 -14.00 -3.84
CA ILE A 217 -11.86 -15.00 -4.67
C ILE A 217 -12.89 -15.96 -5.27
N ASP A 218 -13.87 -16.41 -4.48
CA ASP A 218 -14.89 -17.33 -4.95
C ASP A 218 -15.89 -16.67 -5.91
N ALA A 219 -16.38 -15.47 -5.59
CA ALA A 219 -17.33 -14.76 -6.44
C ALA A 219 -16.75 -14.30 -7.78
N ARG A 220 -15.44 -14.00 -7.84
CA ARG A 220 -14.77 -13.45 -9.03
C ARG A 220 -13.80 -14.39 -9.72
N ARG A 221 -13.39 -15.48 -9.09
CA ARG A 221 -12.52 -16.51 -9.65
C ARG A 221 -11.31 -15.92 -10.40
N PRO A 222 -10.51 -15.01 -9.82
CA PRO A 222 -9.35 -14.44 -10.52
C PRO A 222 -8.39 -15.55 -10.97
N ALA A 223 -7.69 -15.35 -12.08
CA ALA A 223 -6.74 -16.35 -12.56
C ALA A 223 -5.58 -16.56 -11.58
N LEU A 224 -5.16 -15.46 -10.92
CA LEU A 224 -4.12 -15.46 -9.90
C LEU A 224 -4.52 -14.60 -8.69
N PHE A 225 -3.94 -14.90 -7.53
CA PHE A 225 -3.93 -13.96 -6.41
C PHE A 225 -2.55 -13.86 -5.78
N VAL A 226 -2.29 -12.74 -5.11
CA VAL A 226 -1.14 -12.53 -4.23
C VAL A 226 -1.62 -11.99 -2.89
N LEU A 227 -1.42 -12.78 -1.84
CA LEU A 227 -1.74 -12.39 -0.47
C LEU A 227 -0.44 -12.12 0.30
N GLU A 228 -0.43 -11.03 1.06
CA GLU A 228 0.66 -10.68 1.97
C GLU A 228 0.22 -10.85 3.43
N ASN A 229 1.14 -11.33 4.27
CA ASN A 229 0.94 -11.33 5.72
C ASN A 229 2.26 -11.30 6.50
N VAL A 230 2.16 -11.28 7.83
CA VAL A 230 3.30 -11.30 8.75
C VAL A 230 4.12 -12.59 8.64
N LYS A 231 5.44 -12.49 8.80
CA LYS A 231 6.37 -13.64 8.72
C LYS A 231 6.03 -14.80 9.67
N ASN A 232 5.44 -14.48 10.83
CA ASN A 232 5.10 -15.45 11.87
C ASN A 232 3.74 -16.13 11.66
N LEU A 233 3.10 -15.95 10.49
CA LEU A 233 1.80 -16.57 10.21
C LEU A 233 1.81 -18.08 10.45
N LYS A 234 2.91 -18.75 10.10
CA LYS A 234 3.10 -20.21 10.28
C LYS A 234 3.07 -20.68 11.73
N SER A 235 3.50 -19.84 12.68
CA SER A 235 3.51 -20.17 14.10
C SER A 235 2.35 -19.52 14.87
N HIS A 236 1.57 -18.68 14.20
CA HIS A 236 0.43 -17.98 14.81
C HIS A 236 -0.65 -18.98 15.22
N ASP A 237 -1.22 -18.81 16.42
CA ASP A 237 -2.23 -19.71 16.97
C ASP A 237 -1.80 -21.18 16.92
N GLN A 238 -0.55 -21.46 17.32
CA GLN A 238 0.07 -22.80 17.26
C GLN A 238 0.06 -23.42 15.85
N GLY A 239 0.08 -22.59 14.80
CA GLY A 239 0.05 -22.99 13.40
C GLY A 239 -1.35 -23.23 12.82
N ASN A 240 -2.40 -23.14 13.65
CA ASN A 240 -3.77 -23.33 13.22
C ASN A 240 -4.21 -22.29 12.17
N THR A 241 -3.82 -21.03 12.33
CA THR A 241 -4.17 -19.95 11.39
C THR A 241 -3.64 -20.24 9.98
N PHE A 242 -2.36 -20.60 9.87
CA PHE A 242 -1.75 -20.93 8.58
C PHE A 242 -2.38 -22.16 7.94
N ARG A 243 -2.63 -23.22 8.72
CA ARG A 243 -3.29 -24.44 8.25
C ARG A 243 -4.66 -24.15 7.63
N ILE A 244 -5.51 -23.40 8.33
CA ILE A 244 -6.86 -23.04 7.85
C ILE A 244 -6.76 -22.23 6.55
N ILE A 245 -5.88 -21.22 6.50
CA ILE A 245 -5.68 -20.42 5.28
C ILE A 245 -5.31 -21.32 4.09
N MET A 246 -4.30 -22.18 4.23
CA MET A 246 -3.84 -23.04 3.14
C MET A 246 -4.91 -24.04 2.70
N GLN A 247 -5.66 -24.62 3.65
CA GLN A 247 -6.76 -25.53 3.36
C GLN A 247 -7.90 -24.83 2.60
N THR A 248 -8.34 -23.65 3.07
CA THR A 248 -9.42 -22.90 2.40
C THR A 248 -9.03 -22.50 0.97
N LEU A 249 -7.78 -22.11 0.74
CA LEU A 249 -7.31 -21.75 -0.61
C LEU A 249 -7.24 -22.96 -1.54
N ASP A 250 -6.89 -24.14 -1.03
CA ASP A 250 -6.89 -25.39 -1.78
C ASP A 250 -8.31 -25.85 -2.16
N GLU A 251 -9.24 -25.79 -1.18
CA GLU A 251 -10.66 -26.09 -1.35
C GLU A 251 -11.34 -25.13 -2.35
N LEU A 252 -10.90 -23.87 -2.39
CA LEU A 252 -11.31 -22.91 -3.41
C LEU A 252 -10.83 -23.25 -4.82
N GLY A 253 -9.95 -24.23 -5.01
CA GLY A 253 -9.44 -24.62 -6.32
C GLY A 253 -8.18 -23.87 -6.75
N TYR A 254 -7.34 -23.43 -5.82
CA TYR A 254 -6.09 -22.73 -6.13
C TYR A 254 -4.86 -23.47 -5.64
N ASP A 255 -3.89 -23.62 -6.52
CA ASP A 255 -2.57 -24.15 -6.16
C ASP A 255 -1.68 -22.99 -5.69
N VAL A 256 -1.31 -23.01 -4.41
CA VAL A 256 -0.41 -22.01 -3.83
C VAL A 256 1.05 -22.38 -4.13
N ALA A 257 1.84 -21.42 -4.59
CA ALA A 257 3.28 -21.57 -4.82
C ALA A 257 3.98 -22.05 -3.54
N ASP A 258 4.82 -23.09 -3.68
CA ASP A 258 5.64 -23.63 -2.59
C ASP A 258 4.83 -24.04 -1.35
N ALA A 259 3.56 -24.46 -1.51
CA ALA A 259 2.65 -24.82 -0.42
C ALA A 259 3.20 -25.95 0.48
N ALA A 260 3.91 -26.92 -0.10
CA ALA A 260 4.50 -28.05 0.62
C ALA A 260 5.79 -27.69 1.36
N ASP A 261 6.41 -26.56 1.03
CA ASP A 261 7.74 -26.16 1.50
C ASP A 261 7.65 -25.21 2.69
N ASN A 262 7.62 -25.76 3.91
CA ASN A 262 7.34 -24.98 5.13
C ASN A 262 8.52 -24.93 6.12
N GLY A 263 9.71 -25.33 5.66
CA GLY A 263 10.92 -25.41 6.47
C GLY A 263 11.48 -24.05 6.93
N PRO A 264 12.67 -24.05 7.57
CA PRO A 264 13.37 -22.82 7.95
C PRO A 264 13.73 -21.92 6.77
N ASP A 265 13.91 -22.50 5.57
CA ASP A 265 14.24 -21.82 4.31
C ASP A 265 13.01 -21.61 3.40
N ASP A 266 11.81 -21.56 4.01
CA ASP A 266 10.54 -21.43 3.29
C ASP A 266 10.54 -20.24 2.31
N PRO A 267 10.42 -20.49 0.99
CA PRO A 267 10.52 -19.45 -0.04
C PRO A 267 9.34 -18.49 -0.05
N LYS A 268 8.25 -18.79 0.67
CA LYS A 268 7.13 -17.86 0.89
C LYS A 268 7.56 -16.72 1.82
N ILE A 269 8.61 -16.88 2.63
CA ILE A 269 9.17 -15.81 3.46
C ILE A 269 10.19 -15.02 2.64
N ILE A 270 9.86 -13.78 2.31
CA ILE A 270 10.75 -12.89 1.55
C ILE A 270 11.15 -11.71 2.42
N ASP A 271 12.46 -11.48 2.53
CA ASP A 271 13.00 -10.33 3.24
C ASP A 271 13.27 -9.15 2.29
N GLY A 272 12.76 -7.97 2.65
CA GLY A 272 13.10 -6.71 1.99
C GLY A 272 14.58 -6.37 2.02
N GLN A 273 15.38 -6.96 2.91
CA GLN A 273 16.81 -6.65 3.07
C GLN A 273 17.64 -6.88 1.80
N HIS A 274 17.17 -7.74 0.89
CA HIS A 274 17.83 -8.03 -0.38
C HIS A 274 17.66 -6.88 -1.40
N PHE A 275 16.65 -6.03 -1.21
CA PHE A 275 16.31 -4.93 -2.11
C PHE A 275 16.63 -3.56 -1.52
N LEU A 276 16.43 -3.39 -0.21
CA LEU A 276 16.63 -2.14 0.52
C LEU A 276 17.34 -2.44 1.85
N PRO A 277 18.06 -1.48 2.46
CA PRO A 277 18.85 -1.70 3.68
C PRO A 277 17.95 -1.73 4.94
N GLN A 278 16.96 -2.62 4.99
CA GLN A 278 16.04 -2.83 6.10
C GLN A 278 15.67 -4.31 6.23
N HIS A 279 15.79 -4.88 7.44
CA HIS A 279 15.18 -6.17 7.75
C HIS A 279 13.66 -6.07 7.79
N ARG A 280 12.98 -6.74 6.86
CA ARG A 280 11.52 -6.77 6.77
C ARG A 280 11.05 -8.02 6.04
N GLU A 281 10.95 -9.11 6.79
CA GLU A 281 10.38 -10.37 6.31
C GLU A 281 8.85 -10.32 6.30
N ARG A 282 8.26 -10.88 5.24
CA ARG A 282 6.81 -11.12 5.08
C ARG A 282 6.58 -12.46 4.43
N ILE A 283 5.43 -13.08 4.74
CA ILE A 283 4.97 -14.24 3.99
C ILE A 283 4.16 -13.78 2.78
N VAL A 284 4.43 -14.37 1.62
CA VAL A 284 3.75 -14.10 0.36
C VAL A 284 3.11 -15.40 -0.15
N LEU A 285 1.79 -15.39 -0.28
CA LEU A 285 1.02 -16.53 -0.80
C LEU A 285 0.56 -16.21 -2.22
N VAL A 286 1.13 -16.92 -3.20
CA VAL A 286 0.79 -16.75 -4.61
C VAL A 286 -0.07 -17.91 -5.05
N GLY A 287 -1.33 -17.67 -5.39
CA GLY A 287 -2.28 -18.70 -5.83
C GLY A 287 -2.53 -18.67 -7.32
N PHE A 288 -2.64 -19.85 -7.92
CA PHE A 288 -3.00 -20.05 -9.33
C PHE A 288 -4.29 -20.86 -9.41
N ARG A 289 -5.27 -20.38 -10.18
CA ARG A 289 -6.51 -21.12 -10.39
C ARG A 289 -6.21 -22.44 -11.12
N ARG A 290 -6.57 -23.57 -10.50
CA ARG A 290 -6.10 -24.92 -10.88
C ARG A 290 -6.53 -25.34 -12.29
N ASP A 291 -7.73 -24.97 -12.69
CA ASP A 291 -8.29 -25.26 -14.02
C ASP A 291 -7.49 -24.63 -15.16
N LEU A 292 -6.78 -23.52 -14.91
CA LEU A 292 -6.00 -22.82 -15.92
C LEU A 292 -4.59 -23.40 -16.13
N ASN A 293 -4.15 -24.33 -15.27
CA ASN A 293 -2.83 -24.98 -15.33
C ASN A 293 -1.64 -23.99 -15.49
N LEU A 294 -1.74 -22.81 -14.87
CA LEU A 294 -0.75 -21.73 -15.04
C LEU A 294 0.49 -21.91 -14.16
N LYS A 295 0.35 -22.57 -13.00
CA LYS A 295 1.43 -22.69 -12.00
C LYS A 295 2.67 -23.32 -12.60
N THR A 296 2.54 -24.49 -13.23
CA THR A 296 3.67 -25.24 -13.83
C THR A 296 4.90 -25.30 -12.90
N ASP A 297 6.04 -24.76 -13.31
CA ASP A 297 7.33 -24.68 -12.61
C ASP A 297 7.53 -23.41 -11.75
N PHE A 298 6.49 -22.60 -11.56
CA PHE A 298 6.58 -21.39 -10.76
C PHE A 298 6.93 -21.71 -9.29
N THR A 299 7.93 -20.99 -8.77
CA THR A 299 8.39 -21.02 -7.38
C THR A 299 8.94 -19.66 -6.96
N LEU A 300 8.67 -19.26 -5.72
CA LEU A 300 9.25 -18.05 -5.12
C LEU A 300 10.74 -18.20 -4.82
N ARG A 301 11.32 -19.41 -4.89
CA ARG A 301 12.78 -19.60 -4.85
C ARG A 301 13.50 -18.82 -5.95
N ASN A 302 12.82 -18.53 -7.06
CA ASN A 302 13.35 -17.71 -8.15
C ASN A 302 13.40 -16.20 -7.85
N ILE A 303 12.91 -15.73 -6.69
CA ILE A 303 12.93 -14.30 -6.32
C ILE A 303 14.36 -13.72 -6.28
N ALA A 304 15.36 -14.56 -5.97
CA ALA A 304 16.75 -14.15 -5.97
C ALA A 304 17.26 -13.68 -7.35
N ARG A 305 16.63 -14.13 -8.45
CA ARG A 305 16.94 -13.66 -9.81
C ARG A 305 16.52 -12.21 -10.04
N CYS A 306 15.65 -11.67 -9.18
CA CYS A 306 15.16 -10.30 -9.25
C CYS A 306 15.88 -9.34 -8.30
N TYR A 307 16.88 -9.81 -7.53
CA TYR A 307 17.65 -8.94 -6.65
C TYR A 307 18.45 -7.92 -7.47
N PRO A 308 18.54 -6.66 -7.00
CA PRO A 308 19.32 -5.65 -7.70
C PRO A 308 20.80 -6.04 -7.69
N PRO A 309 21.55 -5.76 -8.78
CA PRO A 309 22.99 -6.05 -8.83
C PRO A 309 23.76 -5.26 -7.77
N ARG A 310 23.25 -4.08 -7.39
CA ARG A 310 23.73 -3.29 -6.26
C ARG A 310 22.53 -2.82 -5.44
N ARG A 311 22.47 -3.26 -4.18
CA ARG A 311 21.51 -2.73 -3.20
C ARG A 311 21.92 -1.31 -2.81
N PRO A 312 21.00 -0.33 -2.76
CA PRO A 312 21.32 0.99 -2.23
C PRO A 312 21.71 0.90 -0.74
N THR A 313 22.69 1.70 -0.34
CA THR A 313 23.10 1.81 1.07
C THR A 313 22.09 2.67 1.83
N LEU A 314 22.09 2.60 3.17
CA LEU A 314 21.19 3.47 3.93
C LEU A 314 21.55 4.95 3.72
N ALA A 315 22.83 5.29 3.65
CA ALA A 315 23.30 6.66 3.43
C ALA A 315 22.73 7.27 2.13
N GLU A 316 22.65 6.49 1.05
CA GLU A 316 22.08 6.93 -0.23
C GLU A 316 20.58 7.28 -0.13
N LEU A 317 19.87 6.74 0.87
CA LEU A 317 18.46 7.02 1.10
C LEU A 317 18.25 8.26 1.99
N LEU A 318 19.27 8.72 2.72
CA LEU A 318 19.15 9.85 3.65
C LEU A 318 19.08 11.19 2.92
N GLU A 319 18.37 12.14 3.49
CA GLU A 319 18.36 13.51 2.99
C GLU A 319 19.64 14.25 3.42
N PRO A 320 20.27 15.03 2.53
CA PRO A 320 21.50 15.75 2.85
C PRO A 320 21.27 16.85 3.90
N VAL A 321 20.08 17.48 3.89
CA VAL A 321 19.69 18.53 4.83
C VAL A 321 18.36 18.13 5.46
N VAL A 322 18.32 18.08 6.79
CA VAL A 322 17.16 17.64 7.57
C VAL A 322 16.79 18.72 8.58
N GLU A 323 15.50 19.01 8.72
CA GLU A 323 15.00 19.97 9.70
C GLU A 323 15.33 19.55 11.14
N ALA A 324 15.66 20.53 12.00
CA ALA A 324 16.05 20.29 13.39
C ALA A 324 14.99 19.55 14.23
N LYS A 325 13.71 19.61 13.85
CA LYS A 325 12.59 18.92 14.52
C LYS A 325 12.73 17.38 14.53
N TYR A 326 13.57 16.83 13.65
CA TYR A 326 13.81 15.39 13.59
C TYR A 326 14.92 14.93 14.56
N ILE A 327 15.76 15.84 15.05
CA ILE A 327 16.73 15.55 16.10
C ILE A 327 15.96 15.23 17.39
N LEU A 328 16.36 14.17 18.10
CA LEU A 328 15.69 13.81 19.35
C LEU A 328 15.80 14.96 20.36
N THR A 329 14.73 15.20 21.09
CA THR A 329 14.77 16.14 22.22
C THR A 329 15.71 15.59 23.31
N PRO A 330 16.35 16.44 24.13
CA PRO A 330 17.21 15.98 25.22
C PRO A 330 16.52 14.96 26.13
N VAL A 331 15.25 15.20 26.45
CA VAL A 331 14.41 14.34 27.29
C VAL A 331 14.19 12.98 26.65
N LEU A 332 13.80 12.94 25.37
CA LEU A 332 13.54 11.68 24.66
C LEU A 332 14.81 10.86 24.48
N TRP A 333 15.93 11.51 24.12
CA TRP A 333 17.21 10.81 23.99
C TRP A 333 17.64 10.20 25.32
N LYS A 334 17.56 10.95 26.42
CA LYS A 334 17.88 10.46 27.76
C LYS A 334 17.03 9.26 28.16
N TYR A 335 15.74 9.30 27.84
CA TYR A 335 14.82 8.20 28.09
C TYR A 335 15.24 6.94 27.31
N LEU A 336 15.38 7.03 25.98
CA LEU A 336 15.72 5.88 25.13
C LEU A 336 17.09 5.30 25.48
N TYR A 337 18.08 6.16 25.75
CA TYR A 337 19.43 5.76 26.13
C TYR A 337 19.44 4.95 27.44
N ARG A 338 18.77 5.44 28.49
CA ARG A 338 18.64 4.73 29.77
C ARG A 338 17.80 3.46 29.65
N TYR A 339 16.74 3.50 28.85
CA TYR A 339 15.86 2.35 28.63
C TYR A 339 16.63 1.19 27.99
N ALA A 340 17.42 1.45 26.94
CA ALA A 340 18.25 0.44 26.29
C ALA A 340 19.22 -0.22 27.28
N LYS A 341 19.93 0.56 28.12
CA LYS A 341 20.83 0.01 29.14
C LYS A 341 20.13 -0.89 30.15
N LYS A 342 18.97 -0.46 30.65
CA LYS A 342 18.17 -1.23 31.62
C LYS A 342 17.78 -2.60 31.05
N HIS A 343 17.47 -2.67 29.76
CA HIS A 343 17.07 -3.91 29.11
C HIS A 343 18.26 -4.79 28.71
N GLN A 344 19.37 -4.19 28.26
CA GLN A 344 20.63 -4.90 28.03
C GLN A 344 21.14 -5.58 29.31
N ALA A 345 21.09 -4.90 30.45
CA ALA A 345 21.48 -5.46 31.75
C ALA A 345 20.61 -6.66 32.19
N ARG A 346 19.42 -6.84 31.61
CA ARG A 346 18.51 -7.96 31.88
C ARG A 346 18.63 -9.09 30.86
N GLY A 347 19.62 -9.02 29.95
CA GLY A 347 19.80 -10.00 28.88
C GLY A 347 18.77 -9.89 27.74
N ASN A 348 18.00 -8.80 27.69
CA ASN A 348 16.97 -8.62 26.68
C ASN A 348 17.43 -7.66 25.58
N GLY A 349 17.14 -7.98 24.31
CA GLY A 349 17.47 -7.15 23.14
C GLY A 349 16.60 -5.89 22.93
N PHE A 350 15.84 -5.45 23.94
CA PHE A 350 14.98 -4.26 23.84
C PHE A 350 15.78 -2.97 23.98
N GLY A 351 15.44 -1.94 23.20
CA GLY A 351 16.14 -0.65 23.19
C GLY A 351 15.93 0.08 21.87
N TYR A 352 16.81 1.03 21.55
CA TYR A 352 16.83 1.70 20.26
C TYR A 352 17.73 0.97 19.25
N GLY A 353 17.47 1.16 17.95
CA GLY A 353 18.33 0.72 16.86
C GLY A 353 19.11 1.91 16.31
N MET A 354 20.39 2.00 16.68
CA MET A 354 21.28 3.02 16.10
C MET A 354 21.76 2.57 14.74
N VAL A 355 21.78 3.50 13.79
CA VAL A 355 22.39 3.32 12.50
C VAL A 355 23.49 4.36 12.31
N TYR A 356 24.65 3.90 11.86
CA TYR A 356 25.80 4.70 11.46
C TYR A 356 25.84 4.79 9.93
N PRO A 357 25.46 5.92 9.32
CA PRO A 357 25.39 6.07 7.86
C PRO A 357 26.72 5.80 7.15
N ASP A 358 27.84 6.06 7.81
CA ASP A 358 29.18 5.87 7.25
C ASP A 358 29.54 4.37 7.07
N ASN A 359 28.76 3.46 7.68
CA ASN A 359 28.89 2.03 7.44
C ASN A 359 27.99 1.59 6.27
N PRO A 360 28.56 1.28 5.09
CA PRO A 360 27.78 0.90 3.90
C PRO A 360 27.02 -0.42 4.07
N GLU A 361 27.46 -1.29 4.99
CA GLU A 361 26.82 -2.58 5.30
C GLU A 361 25.66 -2.45 6.28
N SER A 362 25.38 -1.25 6.79
CA SER A 362 24.34 -1.05 7.78
C SER A 362 22.95 -1.39 7.23
N VAL A 363 22.26 -2.31 7.92
CA VAL A 363 20.87 -2.68 7.66
C VAL A 363 20.02 -2.23 8.84
N ALA A 364 18.99 -1.42 8.58
CA ALA A 364 18.09 -0.95 9.61
C ALA A 364 17.19 -2.08 10.14
N ARG A 365 16.74 -1.95 11.39
CA ARG A 365 15.64 -2.76 11.92
C ARG A 365 14.35 -2.46 11.15
N THR A 366 13.33 -3.30 11.33
CA THR A 366 12.02 -3.09 10.72
C THR A 366 11.41 -1.75 11.14
N LEU A 367 11.06 -0.92 10.16
CA LEU A 367 10.25 0.28 10.35
C LEU A 367 8.84 -0.15 10.77
N SER A 368 8.54 -0.10 12.06
CA SER A 368 7.30 -0.66 12.59
C SER A 368 6.13 0.33 12.51
N ALA A 369 4.90 -0.17 12.62
CA ALA A 369 3.70 0.66 12.79
C ALA A 369 3.73 1.56 14.04
N ARG A 370 4.66 1.33 14.99
CA ARG A 370 4.85 2.11 16.21
C ARG A 370 5.95 3.17 16.09
N TYR A 371 6.66 3.24 14.97
CA TYR A 371 7.74 4.20 14.74
C TYR A 371 7.32 5.66 14.98
N TYR A 372 6.04 5.98 14.75
CA TYR A 372 5.48 7.32 15.00
C TYR A 372 5.61 7.79 16.45
N LYS A 373 5.79 6.88 17.43
CA LYS A 373 5.84 7.22 18.86
C LYS A 373 7.12 7.96 19.22
N ASP A 374 8.25 7.36 18.92
CA ASP A 374 9.58 7.83 19.35
C ASP A 374 10.69 7.57 18.31
N GLY A 375 10.39 6.80 17.24
CA GLY A 375 11.35 6.42 16.22
C GLY A 375 12.46 5.48 16.70
N ALA A 376 12.27 4.83 17.86
CA ALA A 376 13.34 4.12 18.54
C ALA A 376 13.94 2.97 17.70
N GLU A 377 13.16 2.35 16.82
CA GLU A 377 13.64 1.23 16.00
C GLU A 377 14.77 1.61 15.05
N ILE A 378 14.81 2.86 14.58
CA ILE A 378 15.78 3.36 13.60
C ILE A 378 16.12 4.82 13.93
N LEU A 379 17.27 5.02 14.56
CA LEU A 379 17.86 6.32 14.84
C LEU A 379 19.14 6.51 14.03
N ILE A 380 19.28 7.67 13.40
CA ILE A 380 20.46 8.04 12.63
C ILE A 380 21.44 8.74 13.57
N ASP A 381 22.64 8.16 13.69
CA ASP A 381 23.73 8.76 14.43
C ASP A 381 24.16 10.09 13.82
N ARG A 382 24.62 11.00 14.67
CA ARG A 382 25.12 12.33 14.29
C ARG A 382 26.47 12.62 14.92
N GLY A 383 27.25 11.59 15.26
CA GLY A 383 28.53 11.69 15.95
C GLY A 383 28.42 11.65 17.48
N TRP A 384 27.45 10.92 18.04
CA TRP A 384 27.32 10.80 19.50
C TRP A 384 28.49 10.00 20.08
N ASP A 385 29.23 10.59 21.01
CA ASP A 385 30.32 9.93 21.74
C ASP A 385 29.74 9.11 22.90
N MET A 386 29.79 7.78 22.77
CA MET A 386 29.27 6.87 23.78
C MET A 386 30.00 7.00 25.11
N ALA A 387 31.33 7.15 25.11
CA ALA A 387 32.13 7.24 26.34
C ALA A 387 31.83 8.52 27.10
N LYS A 388 31.70 9.66 26.40
CA LYS A 388 31.25 10.92 27.02
C LYS A 388 29.83 10.80 27.57
N GLY A 389 28.94 10.12 26.85
CA GLY A 389 27.57 9.87 27.29
C GLY A 389 27.45 9.00 28.55
N GLU A 390 28.41 8.09 28.78
CA GLU A 390 28.53 7.31 30.02
C GLU A 390 28.96 8.17 31.21
N VAL A 391 29.99 9.02 31.02
CA VAL A 391 30.57 9.84 32.09
C VAL A 391 29.63 10.98 32.47
N ASN A 392 29.16 11.74 31.48
CA ASN A 392 28.24 12.85 31.65
C ASN A 392 27.27 12.91 30.47
N PHE A 393 26.08 12.33 30.66
CA PHE A 393 25.05 12.34 29.63
C PHE A 393 24.68 13.76 29.17
N ASP A 394 24.71 14.74 30.06
CA ASP A 394 24.31 16.12 29.76
C ASP A 394 25.49 17.00 29.30
N ASP A 395 26.62 16.41 28.88
CA ASP A 395 27.74 17.14 28.30
C ASP A 395 27.30 18.04 27.13
N ALA A 396 27.59 19.34 27.23
CA ALA A 396 27.07 20.34 26.30
C ALA A 396 27.56 20.13 24.85
N GLY A 397 28.77 19.63 24.66
CA GLY A 397 29.32 19.32 23.34
C GLY A 397 28.67 18.08 22.74
N ASN A 398 28.58 16.99 23.50
CA ASN A 398 27.98 15.75 23.05
C ASN A 398 26.47 15.89 22.77
N GLN A 399 25.77 16.73 23.55
CA GLN A 399 24.35 17.05 23.34
C GLN A 399 24.06 17.72 21.99
N GLN A 400 25.04 18.31 21.29
CA GLN A 400 24.84 18.81 19.92
C GLN A 400 24.75 17.67 18.88
N HIS A 401 25.28 16.50 19.24
CA HIS A 401 25.39 15.31 18.40
C HIS A 401 24.31 14.26 18.72
N ARG A 402 23.21 14.66 19.39
CA ARG A 402 22.07 13.75 19.63
C ARG A 402 21.59 13.13 18.31
N PRO A 403 21.21 11.84 18.31
CA PRO A 403 20.71 11.18 17.12
C PRO A 403 19.38 11.78 16.67
N ARG A 404 19.01 11.50 15.42
CA ARG A 404 17.74 11.94 14.83
C ARG A 404 16.89 10.75 14.38
N ARG A 405 15.59 10.99 14.22
CA ARG A 405 14.69 10.07 13.52
C ARG A 405 14.87 10.20 12.00
N LEU A 406 14.37 9.22 11.27
CA LEU A 406 14.13 9.33 9.84
C LEU A 406 13.05 10.37 9.56
N THR A 407 13.14 11.07 8.43
CA THR A 407 12.03 11.90 7.92
C THR A 407 10.98 11.02 7.23
N PRO A 408 9.75 11.49 7.01
CA PRO A 408 8.76 10.78 6.19
C PRO A 408 9.26 10.45 4.78
N ARG A 409 10.07 11.34 4.18
CA ARG A 409 10.68 11.12 2.85
C ARG A 409 11.70 9.98 2.88
N GLU A 410 12.56 9.94 3.90
CA GLU A 410 13.52 8.84 4.10
C GLU A 410 12.80 7.52 4.37
N CYS A 411 11.69 7.53 5.11
CA CYS A 411 10.82 6.35 5.27
C CYS A 411 10.23 5.89 3.93
N ALA A 412 9.78 6.80 3.07
CA ALA A 412 9.28 6.47 1.73
C ALA A 412 10.36 5.75 0.90
N ARG A 413 11.60 6.25 0.93
CA ARG A 413 12.76 5.63 0.27
C ARG A 413 13.09 4.25 0.85
N LEU A 414 13.11 4.12 2.17
CA LEU A 414 13.39 2.87 2.88
C LEU A 414 12.34 1.77 2.62
N MET A 415 11.13 2.15 2.23
CA MET A 415 10.04 1.25 1.85
C MET A 415 9.92 1.04 0.32
N GLY A 416 10.69 1.80 -0.48
CA GLY A 416 10.72 1.70 -1.95
C GLY A 416 9.64 2.50 -2.68
N PHE A 417 8.96 3.42 -2.00
CA PHE A 417 8.01 4.36 -2.62
C PHE A 417 8.71 5.56 -3.30
N GLU A 418 9.98 5.80 -3.00
CA GLU A 418 10.74 6.91 -3.54
C GLU A 418 12.14 6.41 -3.91
N ALA A 419 12.68 6.88 -5.04
CA ALA A 419 14.03 6.55 -5.42
C ALA A 419 15.06 7.34 -4.57
N PRO A 420 16.32 6.90 -4.51
CA PRO A 420 17.37 7.65 -3.84
C PRO A 420 17.45 9.07 -4.37
N GLN A 421 17.48 10.06 -3.47
CA GLN A 421 17.60 11.49 -3.78
C GLN A 421 16.51 12.07 -4.71
N THR A 422 15.37 11.40 -4.86
CA THR A 422 14.19 11.95 -5.55
C THR A 422 13.11 12.42 -4.56
N TYR A 423 12.13 13.15 -5.09
CA TYR A 423 11.04 13.83 -4.36
C TYR A 423 9.68 13.71 -5.07
N GLN A 424 9.43 12.59 -5.76
CA GLN A 424 8.23 12.40 -6.58
C GLN A 424 7.02 11.91 -5.77
N PHE A 425 7.24 11.16 -4.70
CA PHE A 425 6.13 10.59 -3.91
C PHE A 425 5.45 11.69 -3.07
N ARG A 426 4.17 11.92 -3.26
CA ARG A 426 3.43 12.98 -2.56
C ARG A 426 3.00 12.49 -1.17
N ILE A 427 3.25 13.28 -0.14
CA ILE A 427 2.90 12.94 1.26
C ILE A 427 1.88 13.98 1.78
N PRO A 428 0.57 13.78 1.53
CA PRO A 428 -0.47 14.77 1.83
C PRO A 428 -0.94 14.77 3.29
N VAL A 429 -0.19 14.10 4.17
CA VAL A 429 -0.57 13.84 5.58
C VAL A 429 0.54 14.27 6.52
N SER A 430 0.23 14.39 7.81
CA SER A 430 1.23 14.73 8.82
C SER A 430 2.29 13.63 8.99
N ASP A 431 3.47 13.99 9.50
CA ASP A 431 4.56 13.06 9.81
C ASP A 431 4.07 11.83 10.59
N THR A 432 3.26 12.03 11.63
CA THR A 432 2.71 10.95 12.45
C THR A 432 1.91 9.95 11.62
N GLN A 433 1.09 10.43 10.68
CA GLN A 433 0.33 9.54 9.80
C GLN A 433 1.23 8.88 8.76
N ALA A 434 2.20 9.62 8.20
CA ALA A 434 3.16 9.07 7.25
C ALA A 434 3.97 7.92 7.88
N TYR A 435 4.48 8.07 9.11
CA TYR A 435 5.17 7.00 9.82
C TYR A 435 4.29 5.76 10.02
N ARG A 436 3.01 5.94 10.36
CA ARG A 436 2.06 4.81 10.46
C ARG A 436 1.86 4.12 9.11
N GLN A 437 1.70 4.89 8.04
CA GLN A 437 1.51 4.38 6.69
C GLN A 437 2.72 3.57 6.22
N PHE A 438 3.93 4.13 6.29
CA PHE A 438 5.15 3.42 5.91
C PHE A 438 5.42 2.22 6.83
N GLY A 439 5.19 2.36 8.14
CA GLY A 439 5.34 1.27 9.10
C GLY A 439 4.39 0.09 8.87
N ASN A 440 3.20 0.34 8.30
CA ASN A 440 2.23 -0.68 7.90
C ASN A 440 2.40 -1.18 6.46
N SER A 441 3.22 -0.52 5.63
CA SER A 441 3.34 -0.87 4.22
C SER A 441 4.19 -2.10 3.96
N VAL A 442 4.01 -2.71 2.79
CA VAL A 442 4.94 -3.68 2.24
C VAL A 442 6.19 -3.00 1.68
N VAL A 443 7.26 -3.77 1.45
CA VAL A 443 8.43 -3.30 0.70
C VAL A 443 8.12 -3.35 -0.78
N VAL A 444 8.00 -2.19 -1.44
CA VAL A 444 7.60 -2.08 -2.85
C VAL A 444 8.42 -2.99 -3.78
N PRO A 445 9.77 -2.98 -3.75
CA PRO A 445 10.56 -3.79 -4.69
C PRO A 445 10.39 -5.31 -4.49
N VAL A 446 9.96 -5.78 -3.32
CA VAL A 446 9.62 -7.20 -3.12
C VAL A 446 8.42 -7.56 -4.01
N PHE A 447 7.35 -6.77 -3.97
CA PHE A 447 6.15 -7.03 -4.76
C PHE A 447 6.33 -6.70 -6.25
N ALA A 448 7.22 -5.77 -6.60
CA ALA A 448 7.65 -5.59 -7.98
C ALA A 448 8.41 -6.83 -8.51
N ALA A 449 9.24 -7.47 -7.68
CA ALA A 449 9.92 -8.71 -8.05
C ALA A 449 8.94 -9.89 -8.18
N VAL A 450 7.98 -10.02 -7.26
CA VAL A 450 6.89 -11.02 -7.37
C VAL A 450 6.07 -10.80 -8.65
N ALA A 451 5.70 -9.55 -8.96
CA ALA A 451 4.98 -9.22 -10.19
C ALA A 451 5.78 -9.61 -11.45
N LYS A 452 7.09 -9.32 -11.49
CA LYS A 452 7.97 -9.74 -12.61
C LYS A 452 8.02 -11.26 -12.80
N LEU A 453 8.06 -12.03 -11.72
CA LEU A 453 8.01 -13.51 -11.83
C LEU A 453 6.66 -13.99 -12.37
N LEU A 454 5.58 -13.26 -12.09
CA LEU A 454 4.22 -13.59 -12.50
C LEU A 454 3.85 -13.10 -13.89
N GLU A 455 4.55 -12.09 -14.43
CA GLU A 455 4.25 -11.45 -15.71
C GLU A 455 3.99 -12.45 -16.85
N PRO A 456 4.83 -13.49 -17.09
CA PRO A 456 4.54 -14.48 -18.13
C PRO A 456 3.24 -15.27 -17.88
N LYS A 457 2.91 -15.57 -16.61
CA LYS A 457 1.70 -16.32 -16.23
C LYS A 457 0.45 -15.46 -16.35
N ILE A 458 0.56 -14.17 -16.04
CA ILE A 458 -0.51 -13.19 -16.22
C ILE A 458 -0.83 -13.03 -17.71
N HIS A 459 0.18 -12.90 -18.58
CA HIS A 459 -0.05 -12.85 -20.02
C HIS A 459 -0.71 -14.11 -20.58
N GLN A 460 -0.33 -15.30 -20.09
CA GLN A 460 -1.00 -16.56 -20.43
C GLN A 460 -2.47 -16.53 -20.02
N ALA A 461 -2.77 -16.09 -18.78
CA ALA A 461 -4.14 -15.99 -18.28
C ALA A 461 -5.01 -15.04 -19.13
N VAL A 462 -4.48 -13.85 -19.46
CA VAL A 462 -5.19 -12.88 -20.31
C VAL A 462 -5.45 -13.45 -21.69
N THR A 463 -4.48 -14.16 -22.28
CA THR A 463 -4.63 -14.82 -23.59
C THR A 463 -5.72 -15.89 -23.56
N LEU A 464 -5.77 -16.72 -22.51
CA LEU A 464 -6.81 -17.74 -22.33
C LEU A 464 -8.20 -17.10 -22.27
N ARG A 465 -8.38 -16.09 -21.41
CA ARG A 465 -9.65 -15.35 -21.29
C ARG A 465 -10.08 -14.71 -22.61
N GLN A 466 -9.16 -14.11 -23.36
CA GLN A 466 -9.46 -13.47 -24.64
C GLN A 466 -9.92 -14.50 -25.69
N ARG A 467 -9.34 -15.70 -25.70
CA ARG A 467 -9.78 -16.79 -26.58
C ARG A 467 -11.19 -17.27 -26.21
N GLU A 468 -11.45 -17.49 -24.93
CA GLU A 468 -12.80 -17.88 -24.44
C GLU A 468 -13.89 -16.86 -24.81
N THR A 469 -13.55 -15.55 -24.84
CA THR A 469 -14.49 -14.52 -25.27
C THR A 469 -14.73 -14.48 -26.78
N VAL A 470 -13.75 -14.89 -27.60
CA VAL A 470 -13.86 -14.90 -29.08
C VAL A 470 -14.60 -16.16 -29.56
N ASP A 471 -14.40 -17.30 -28.92
CA ASP A 471 -15.01 -18.58 -29.29
C ASP A 471 -16.47 -18.72 -28.80
N GLY A 472 -17.08 -17.64 -28.33
CA GLY A 472 -18.52 -17.56 -28.06
C GLY A 472 -18.97 -18.45 -26.91
N GLY A 473 -18.45 -18.23 -25.70
CA GLY A 473 -19.13 -18.55 -24.43
C GLY A 473 -19.90 -19.87 -24.43
N CYS A 474 -19.25 -20.98 -24.78
CA CYS A 474 -19.83 -22.31 -24.67
C CYS A 474 -18.96 -23.19 -23.77
N SER A 475 -19.07 -22.96 -22.46
CA SER A 475 -18.77 -23.98 -21.45
C SER A 475 -19.49 -23.64 -20.14
N ARG A 476 -20.52 -24.47 -19.92
CA ARG A 476 -21.32 -24.83 -18.73
C ARG A 476 -21.02 -24.18 -17.39
#